data_AF-A0A3S1Z7Q3-F1
#
_entry.id   AF-A0A3S1Z7Q3-F1
#
_cell.length_a   1.000
_cell.length_b   1.000
_cell.length_c   1.000
_cell.angle_alpha   90.00
_cell.angle_beta   90.00
_cell.angle_gamma   90.00
#
_symmetry.space_group_name_H-M   'P 1'
#
loop_
_entity.id
_entity.type
_entity.pdbx_description
1 polymer ?
#
loop_
_entity_poly.entity_id
_entity_poly.type
_entity_poly.pdbx_seq_one_letter_code
_entity_poly.pdbx_strand_id
1 'polypeptide(L)'
;MSVFPKLSAVRGSILGPVIGLSMAVIALQPASAAEGTAVFADPSKIVAIGGSITEIVYALGQEKHLVARDSTSRFPKAALELPDVGYMRALSPEGVLSVDPTGILALHGSGPKEAVDVLKKTSVPFIEVPEHYSHEGILEKVRIVGKALGVDAKAEVLAKELDAKLTAAEKQTASIKERKRILFVLSIQGGKILAAGSETAADGMVKLAGGVNAVEGFSGYKQMSDEAIITARPDVILM
;
A
#
# COMPACT_ATOMS: atom_id res chain seq x y z
N MET A 1 8.17 -51.59 -79.61
CA MET A 1 7.29 -51.07 -80.68
C MET A 1 6.88 -49.68 -80.25
N SER A 2 7.62 -48.63 -80.66
CA SER A 2 7.34 -47.78 -81.83
C SER A 2 5.92 -47.21 -81.72
N VAL A 3 5.65 -45.90 -81.65
CA VAL A 3 6.07 -44.84 -82.57
C VAL A 3 5.87 -43.44 -81.90
N PHE A 4 6.93 -42.61 -81.89
CA PHE A 4 7.08 -41.15 -82.18
C PHE A 4 5.88 -40.13 -82.12
N PRO A 5 6.08 -38.78 -82.19
CA PRO A 5 6.82 -37.86 -81.29
C PRO A 5 6.31 -36.35 -81.30
N LYS A 6 7.11 -35.45 -80.68
CA LYS A 6 7.40 -34.01 -81.01
C LYS A 6 6.30 -32.92 -81.05
N LEU A 7 6.58 -31.79 -80.37
CA LEU A 7 6.88 -30.41 -80.86
C LEU A 7 6.44 -29.38 -79.78
N SER A 8 7.38 -28.74 -79.08
CA SER A 8 8.02 -27.44 -79.40
C SER A 8 7.11 -26.20 -79.24
N ALA A 9 7.32 -25.51 -78.11
CA ALA A 9 7.52 -24.07 -77.92
C ALA A 9 6.59 -23.04 -78.60
N VAL A 10 5.95 -22.19 -77.78
CA VAL A 10 5.79 -20.75 -78.06
C VAL A 10 5.95 -19.95 -76.75
N ARG A 11 6.84 -18.96 -76.80
CA ARG A 11 7.04 -17.87 -75.82
C ARG A 11 5.85 -16.90 -75.86
N GLY A 12 5.45 -16.38 -74.71
CA GLY A 12 4.58 -15.21 -74.59
C GLY A 12 4.71 -14.57 -73.20
N SER A 13 5.60 -13.60 -73.08
CA SER A 13 5.79 -12.76 -71.90
C SER A 13 4.69 -11.71 -71.81
N ILE A 14 4.05 -11.53 -70.64
CA ILE A 14 3.57 -10.21 -70.17
C ILE A 14 3.70 -10.16 -68.65
N LEU A 15 4.60 -9.30 -68.17
CA LEU A 15 4.68 -8.84 -66.79
C LEU A 15 3.44 -7.99 -66.46
N GLY A 16 2.80 -8.25 -65.32
CA GLY A 16 1.93 -7.30 -64.65
C GLY A 16 2.12 -7.44 -63.13
N PRO A 17 2.52 -6.38 -62.40
CA PRO A 17 2.73 -6.48 -60.96
C PRO A 17 1.38 -6.49 -60.27
N VAL A 18 1.02 -7.60 -59.62
CA VAL A 18 -0.09 -7.63 -58.67
C VAL A 18 0.41 -6.95 -57.40
N ILE A 19 0.10 -5.67 -57.26
CA ILE A 19 0.29 -4.90 -56.03
C ILE A 19 -0.61 -5.54 -54.98
N GLY A 20 0.00 -6.34 -54.10
CA GLY A 20 -0.65 -6.90 -52.92
C GLY A 20 -0.99 -5.78 -51.94
N LEU A 21 -2.25 -5.37 -51.92
CA LEU A 21 -2.79 -4.48 -50.89
C LEU A 21 -2.96 -5.30 -49.60
N SER A 22 -1.88 -5.43 -48.83
CA SER A 22 -1.93 -6.02 -47.50
C SER A 22 -2.58 -5.02 -46.55
N MET A 23 -3.90 -5.10 -46.39
CA MET A 23 -4.62 -4.37 -45.35
C MET A 23 -4.20 -4.94 -43.99
N ALA A 24 -3.25 -4.26 -43.33
CA ALA A 24 -2.93 -4.51 -41.95
C ALA A 24 -4.14 -4.13 -41.10
N VAL A 25 -4.91 -5.13 -40.68
CA VAL A 25 -5.92 -4.98 -39.64
C VAL A 25 -5.16 -4.69 -38.35
N ILE A 26 -5.06 -3.41 -37.98
CA ILE A 26 -4.65 -3.02 -36.63
C ILE A 26 -5.81 -3.43 -35.72
N ALA A 27 -5.69 -4.62 -35.12
CA ALA A 27 -6.55 -5.02 -34.04
C ALA A 27 -6.35 -4.03 -32.89
N LEU A 28 -7.26 -3.07 -32.72
CA LEU A 28 -7.42 -2.38 -31.44
C LEU A 28 -7.76 -3.45 -30.41
N GLN A 29 -6.76 -3.90 -29.66
CA GLN A 29 -7.02 -4.66 -28.46
C GLN A 29 -7.74 -3.73 -27.47
N PRO A 30 -8.87 -4.16 -26.86
CA PRO A 30 -9.43 -3.42 -25.76
C PRO A 30 -8.36 -3.36 -24.66
N ALA A 31 -8.05 -2.15 -24.20
CA ALA A 31 -7.29 -1.94 -22.99
C ALA A 31 -8.06 -2.60 -21.84
N SER A 32 -7.71 -3.85 -21.55
CA SER A 32 -8.18 -4.53 -20.36
C SER A 32 -7.68 -3.71 -19.18
N ALA A 33 -8.61 -3.18 -18.39
CA ALA A 33 -8.32 -2.65 -17.08
C ALA A 33 -7.47 -3.69 -16.34
N ALA A 34 -6.26 -3.31 -15.93
CA ALA A 34 -5.38 -4.19 -15.18
C ALA A 34 -5.91 -4.33 -13.75
N GLU A 35 -6.95 -5.13 -13.57
CA GLU A 35 -7.16 -5.85 -12.31
C GLU A 35 -6.01 -6.85 -12.19
N GLY A 36 -4.90 -6.45 -11.56
CA GLY A 36 -3.78 -7.38 -11.36
C GLY A 36 -2.40 -6.83 -11.06
N THR A 37 -2.18 -5.52 -10.91
CA THR A 37 -0.82 -5.05 -10.60
C THR A 37 -0.51 -5.14 -9.11
N ALA A 38 -0.09 -6.33 -8.68
CA ALA A 38 0.48 -6.54 -7.34
C ALA A 38 1.95 -6.09 -7.24
N VAL A 39 2.56 -5.67 -8.36
CA VAL A 39 3.96 -5.25 -8.52
C VAL A 39 3.98 -4.03 -9.46
N PHE A 40 4.71 -2.96 -9.14
CA PHE A 40 4.88 -1.85 -10.08
C PHE A 40 5.76 -2.26 -11.25
N ALA A 41 5.26 -2.05 -12.48
CA ALA A 41 6.04 -2.30 -13.69
C ALA A 41 7.24 -1.35 -13.82
N ASP A 42 7.07 -0.11 -13.34
CA ASP A 42 8.13 0.90 -13.26
C ASP A 42 8.18 1.49 -11.84
N PRO A 43 9.09 1.02 -10.97
CA PRO A 43 9.26 1.55 -9.63
C PRO A 43 10.18 2.79 -9.59
N SER A 44 10.45 3.49 -10.70
CA SER A 44 11.42 4.61 -10.70
C SER A 44 10.99 5.84 -9.90
N LYS A 45 9.67 6.10 -9.77
CA LYS A 45 9.13 7.26 -9.03
C LYS A 45 7.87 6.89 -8.25
N ILE A 46 8.05 6.25 -7.10
CA ILE A 46 6.96 5.86 -6.21
C ILE A 46 6.67 6.96 -5.19
N VAL A 47 5.39 7.30 -5.04
CA VAL A 47 4.91 8.10 -3.91
C VAL A 47 4.44 7.15 -2.81
N ALA A 48 5.03 7.28 -1.62
CA ALA A 48 4.61 6.53 -0.43
C ALA A 48 3.68 7.37 0.44
N ILE A 49 2.45 6.88 0.63
CA ILE A 49 1.43 7.51 1.47
C ILE A 49 1.19 6.64 2.71
N GLY A 50 1.56 7.16 3.86
CA GLY A 50 1.47 6.52 5.17
C GLY A 50 2.86 6.23 5.74
N GLY A 51 3.12 6.69 6.96
CA GLY A 51 4.43 6.56 7.61
C GLY A 51 4.96 5.13 7.62
N SER A 52 4.13 4.17 8.04
CA SER A 52 4.54 2.76 8.06
C SER A 52 4.89 2.20 6.67
N ILE A 53 4.28 2.71 5.59
CA ILE A 53 4.64 2.32 4.22
C ILE A 53 6.04 2.81 3.90
N THR A 54 6.33 4.08 4.14
CA THR A 54 7.66 4.67 3.95
C THR A 54 8.71 3.89 4.75
N GLU A 55 8.46 3.63 6.03
CA GLU A 55 9.38 2.88 6.89
C GLU A 55 9.71 1.49 6.33
N ILE A 56 8.71 0.77 5.81
CA ILE A 56 8.91 -0.54 5.20
C ILE A 56 9.75 -0.43 3.92
N VAL A 57 9.49 0.57 3.06
CA VAL A 57 10.28 0.78 1.84
C VAL A 57 11.77 0.98 2.18
N TYR A 58 12.06 1.79 3.20
CA TYR A 58 13.42 1.97 3.72
C TYR A 58 13.99 0.70 4.35
N ALA A 59 13.21 -0.04 5.14
CA ALA A 59 13.66 -1.30 5.75
C ALA A 59 13.99 -2.37 4.70
N LEU A 60 13.36 -2.33 3.53
CA LEU A 60 13.66 -3.19 2.38
C LEU A 60 14.86 -2.69 1.54
N GLY A 61 15.46 -1.55 1.89
CA GLY A 61 16.53 -0.90 1.14
C GLY A 61 16.10 -0.47 -0.27
N GLN A 62 14.84 -0.04 -0.40
CA GLN A 62 14.20 0.35 -1.66
C GLN A 62 13.90 1.86 -1.73
N GLU A 63 14.47 2.67 -0.85
CA GLU A 63 14.25 4.11 -0.76
C GLU A 63 14.59 4.89 -2.03
N LYS A 64 15.52 4.38 -2.86
CA LYS A 64 15.86 4.95 -4.17
C LYS A 64 14.68 5.04 -5.15
N HIS A 65 13.61 4.29 -4.87
CA HIS A 65 12.38 4.29 -5.66
C HIS A 65 11.43 5.41 -5.24
N LEU A 66 11.63 6.04 -4.08
CA LEU A 66 10.73 7.07 -3.57
C LEU A 66 11.01 8.43 -4.21
N VAL A 67 9.97 9.03 -4.80
CA VAL A 67 10.02 10.41 -5.32
C VAL A 67 9.38 11.42 -4.36
N ALA A 68 8.44 10.98 -3.52
CA ALA A 68 7.79 11.81 -2.51
C ALA A 68 7.16 10.96 -1.39
N ARG A 69 6.78 11.63 -0.30
CA ARG A 69 6.17 11.03 0.89
C ARG A 69 5.02 11.89 1.42
N ASP A 70 4.17 11.32 2.27
CA ASP A 70 3.13 12.08 2.98
C ASP A 70 3.60 12.71 4.30
N SER A 71 2.77 13.61 4.84
CA SER A 71 2.70 14.15 6.20
C SER A 71 3.35 13.32 7.33
N THR A 72 2.94 12.06 7.39
CA THR A 72 3.17 11.15 8.52
C THR A 72 4.50 10.39 8.41
N SER A 73 5.12 10.42 7.24
CA SER A 73 6.36 9.71 6.92
C SER A 73 7.58 10.46 7.46
N ARG A 74 7.84 10.28 8.76
CA ARG A 74 8.89 10.99 9.51
C ARG A 74 10.10 10.13 9.89
N PHE A 75 10.04 8.82 9.60
CA PHE A 75 11.12 7.86 9.84
C PHE A 75 11.42 7.07 8.56
N PRO A 76 12.70 6.73 8.31
CA PRO A 76 13.89 7.26 8.98
C PRO A 76 14.07 8.77 8.70
N LYS A 77 14.99 9.44 9.40
CA LYS A 77 15.23 10.88 9.23
C LYS A 77 15.48 11.27 7.76
N ALA A 78 16.13 10.39 6.99
CA ALA A 78 16.36 10.59 5.56
C ALA A 78 15.08 10.76 4.73
N ALA A 79 13.94 10.20 5.16
CA ALA A 79 12.66 10.38 4.48
C ALA A 79 12.17 11.83 4.48
N LEU A 80 12.64 12.66 5.41
CA LEU A 80 12.27 14.07 5.48
C LEU A 80 12.87 14.91 4.34
N GLU A 81 13.89 14.40 3.65
CA GLU A 81 14.48 15.05 2.47
C GLU A 81 13.59 14.88 1.22
N LEU A 82 12.64 13.94 1.24
CA LEU A 82 11.70 13.75 0.15
C LEU A 82 10.60 14.83 0.19
N PRO A 83 10.13 15.29 -0.99
CA PRO A 83 8.96 16.16 -1.10
C PRO A 83 7.75 15.65 -0.30
N ASP A 84 7.03 16.58 0.32
CA ASP A 84 5.81 16.34 1.08
C ASP A 84 4.58 16.57 0.20
N VAL A 85 3.77 15.53 -0.03
CA VAL A 85 2.53 15.64 -0.82
C VAL A 85 1.28 15.88 0.02
N GLY A 86 1.47 16.19 1.31
CA GLY A 86 0.40 16.50 2.25
C GLY A 86 0.03 15.34 3.16
N TYR A 87 -0.93 15.57 4.05
CA TYR A 87 -1.33 14.61 5.06
C TYR A 87 -2.15 13.47 4.45
N MET A 88 -1.83 12.21 4.77
CA MET A 88 -2.51 11.03 4.19
C MET A 88 -4.04 11.02 4.30
N ARG A 89 -4.66 11.70 5.28
CA ARG A 89 -6.12 11.79 5.43
C ARG A 89 -6.74 13.07 4.85
N ALA A 90 -5.91 13.95 4.30
CA ALA A 90 -6.29 15.23 3.68
C ALA A 90 -5.48 15.46 2.39
N LEU A 91 -5.35 14.43 1.57
CA LEU A 91 -4.61 14.45 0.31
C LEU A 91 -5.28 15.36 -0.72
N SER A 92 -4.44 15.97 -1.57
CA SER A 92 -4.85 16.57 -2.83
C SER A 92 -4.33 15.70 -3.98
N PRO A 93 -5.19 15.32 -4.95
CA PRO A 93 -4.72 14.61 -6.15
C PRO A 93 -3.65 15.40 -6.90
N GLU A 94 -3.81 16.72 -7.01
CA GLU A 94 -2.86 17.62 -7.66
C GLU A 94 -1.50 17.57 -6.97
N GLY A 95 -1.48 17.60 -5.63
CA GLY A 95 -0.24 17.47 -4.86
C GLY A 95 0.51 16.18 -5.16
N VAL A 96 -0.19 15.04 -5.15
CA VAL A 96 0.39 13.72 -5.44
C VAL A 96 0.86 13.61 -6.89
N LEU A 97 0.09 14.11 -7.86
CA LEU A 97 0.41 13.99 -9.29
C LEU A 97 1.49 14.98 -9.75
N SER A 98 1.70 16.09 -9.01
CA SER A 98 2.68 17.13 -9.37
C SER A 98 4.13 16.64 -9.42
N VAL A 99 4.45 15.53 -8.74
CA VAL A 99 5.79 14.92 -8.72
C VAL A 99 5.99 13.88 -9.84
N ASP A 100 5.04 13.79 -10.77
CA ASP A 100 5.07 12.88 -11.93
C ASP A 100 5.37 11.42 -11.53
N PRO A 101 4.54 10.82 -10.64
CA PRO A 101 4.80 9.48 -10.13
C PRO A 101 4.53 8.38 -11.16
N THR A 102 5.34 7.33 -11.13
CA THR A 102 5.12 6.09 -11.89
C THR A 102 4.31 5.06 -11.10
N GLY A 103 4.11 5.28 -9.81
CA GLY A 103 3.24 4.47 -8.96
C GLY A 103 2.95 5.13 -7.61
N ILE A 104 1.82 4.78 -7.02
CA ILE A 104 1.38 5.27 -5.71
C ILE A 104 1.17 4.06 -4.81
N LEU A 105 1.87 4.02 -3.68
CA LEU A 105 1.70 3.02 -2.64
C LEU A 105 1.06 3.70 -1.42
N ALA A 106 -0.20 3.39 -1.16
CA ALA A 106 -0.98 4.11 -0.17
C ALA A 106 -1.56 3.18 0.89
N LEU A 107 -1.42 3.58 2.16
CA LEU A 107 -2.03 2.88 3.26
C LEU A 107 -3.56 3.00 3.25
N HIS A 108 -4.26 1.92 3.57
CA HIS A 108 -5.71 1.94 3.74
C HIS A 108 -6.11 2.98 4.80
N GLY A 109 -7.21 3.70 4.54
CA GLY A 109 -7.61 4.86 5.33
C GLY A 109 -6.94 6.18 4.91
N SER A 110 -6.15 6.17 3.83
CA SER A 110 -5.79 7.39 3.10
C SER A 110 -7.06 8.05 2.53
N GLY A 111 -7.06 9.38 2.45
CA GLY A 111 -8.24 10.14 2.10
C GLY A 111 -7.94 11.63 1.83
N PRO A 112 -8.98 12.44 1.54
CA PRO A 112 -10.39 12.06 1.54
C PRO A 112 -10.74 11.09 0.41
N LYS A 113 -11.89 10.41 0.51
CA LYS A 113 -12.29 9.36 -0.44
C LYS A 113 -12.30 9.88 -1.87
N GLU A 114 -12.79 11.10 -2.08
CA GLU A 114 -12.88 11.73 -3.39
C GLU A 114 -11.50 11.93 -4.02
N ALA A 115 -10.51 12.32 -3.22
CA ALA A 115 -9.13 12.46 -3.69
C ALA A 115 -8.52 11.10 -4.08
N VAL A 116 -8.71 10.08 -3.24
CA VAL A 116 -8.23 8.72 -3.54
C VAL A 116 -8.92 8.15 -4.77
N ASP A 117 -10.23 8.37 -4.93
CA ASP A 117 -10.99 7.92 -6.09
C ASP A 117 -10.51 8.60 -7.38
N VAL A 118 -10.09 9.87 -7.32
CA VAL A 118 -9.45 10.55 -8.46
C VAL A 118 -8.11 9.88 -8.80
N LEU A 119 -7.25 9.66 -7.80
CA LEU A 119 -5.93 9.03 -8.00
C LEU A 119 -6.05 7.63 -8.62
N LYS A 120 -6.99 6.81 -8.13
CA LYS A 120 -7.28 5.47 -8.67
C LYS A 120 -7.81 5.46 -10.10
N LYS A 121 -8.37 6.57 -10.59
CA LYS A 121 -8.88 6.72 -11.97
C LYS A 121 -7.83 7.24 -12.96
N THR A 122 -6.66 7.63 -12.49
CA THR A 122 -5.56 8.04 -13.36
C THR A 122 -4.89 6.82 -14.02
N SER A 123 -3.99 7.06 -14.97
CA SER A 123 -3.12 6.01 -15.51
C SER A 123 -1.98 5.60 -14.56
N VAL A 124 -1.79 6.30 -13.43
CA VAL A 124 -0.75 5.96 -12.45
C VAL A 124 -1.24 4.76 -11.62
N PRO A 125 -0.51 3.63 -11.61
CA PRO A 125 -0.85 2.49 -10.78
C PRO A 125 -0.97 2.88 -9.30
N PHE A 126 -2.09 2.52 -8.68
CA PHE A 126 -2.36 2.77 -7.27
C PHE A 126 -2.51 1.44 -6.54
N ILE A 127 -1.59 1.15 -5.62
CA ILE A 127 -1.65 -0.02 -4.75
C ILE A 127 -2.07 0.44 -3.35
N GLU A 128 -3.25 -0.01 -2.92
CA GLU A 128 -3.71 0.19 -1.55
C GLU A 128 -3.22 -0.96 -0.67
N VAL A 129 -2.57 -0.61 0.44
CA VAL A 129 -2.05 -1.58 1.42
C VAL A 129 -3.02 -1.65 2.61
N PRO A 130 -3.63 -2.81 2.91
CA PRO A 130 -4.50 -2.98 4.07
C PRO A 130 -3.85 -2.58 5.39
N GLU A 131 -4.68 -2.13 6.33
CA GLU A 131 -4.24 -1.81 7.69
C GLU A 131 -5.01 -2.70 8.67
N HIS A 132 -4.27 -3.60 9.30
CA HIS A 132 -4.78 -4.50 10.33
C HIS A 132 -3.91 -4.32 11.58
N TYR A 133 -4.54 -4.00 12.70
CA TYR A 133 -3.85 -3.65 13.95
C TYR A 133 -3.46 -4.91 14.76
N SER A 134 -2.85 -5.88 14.10
CA SER A 134 -2.39 -7.14 14.70
C SER A 134 -0.95 -7.46 14.30
N HIS A 135 -0.40 -8.48 14.95
CA HIS A 135 0.89 -9.07 14.57
C HIS A 135 0.91 -9.42 13.08
N GLU A 136 -0.06 -10.22 12.63
CA GLU A 136 -0.15 -10.70 11.25
C GLU A 136 -0.34 -9.56 10.27
N GLY A 137 -1.09 -8.51 10.66
CA GLY A 137 -1.28 -7.31 9.86
C GLY A 137 0.02 -6.58 9.55
N ILE A 138 0.95 -6.52 10.51
CA ILE A 138 2.29 -5.95 10.29
C ILE A 138 3.05 -6.78 9.26
N LEU A 139 3.02 -8.11 9.37
CA LEU A 139 3.72 -9.00 8.44
C LEU A 139 3.13 -8.95 7.04
N GLU A 140 1.80 -8.93 6.93
CA GLU A 140 1.09 -8.79 5.66
C GLU A 140 1.46 -7.48 4.95
N LYS A 141 1.47 -6.37 5.69
CA LYS A 141 1.87 -5.05 5.16
C LYS A 141 3.27 -5.10 4.55
N VAL A 142 4.24 -5.70 5.25
CA VAL A 142 5.61 -5.87 4.73
C VAL A 142 5.65 -6.65 3.43
N ARG A 143 4.90 -7.76 3.36
CA ARG A 143 4.82 -8.60 2.16
C ARG A 143 4.19 -7.86 0.98
N ILE A 144 3.10 -7.12 1.21
CA ILE A 144 2.42 -6.36 0.15
C ILE A 144 3.33 -5.25 -0.38
N VAL A 145 4.00 -4.49 0.49
CA VAL A 145 4.95 -3.45 0.07
C VAL A 145 6.12 -4.07 -0.70
N GLY A 146 6.66 -5.19 -0.21
CA GLY A 146 7.76 -5.88 -0.89
C GLY A 146 7.37 -6.43 -2.26
N LYS A 147 6.17 -7.00 -2.38
CA LYS A 147 5.60 -7.46 -3.65
C LYS A 147 5.38 -6.29 -4.60
N ALA A 148 4.82 -5.17 -4.12
CA ALA A 148 4.64 -3.95 -4.90
C ALA A 148 5.96 -3.46 -5.54
N LEU A 149 7.09 -3.68 -4.86
CA LEU A 149 8.42 -3.29 -5.33
C LEU A 149 9.19 -4.42 -6.03
N GLY A 150 8.60 -5.61 -6.18
CA GLY A 150 9.23 -6.78 -6.82
C GLY A 150 10.38 -7.39 -6.02
N VAL A 151 10.36 -7.25 -4.69
CA VAL A 151 11.41 -7.72 -3.77
C VAL A 151 10.86 -8.70 -2.73
N ASP A 152 9.96 -9.61 -3.13
CA ASP A 152 9.30 -10.62 -2.28
C ASP A 152 10.28 -11.36 -1.35
N ALA A 153 11.45 -11.76 -1.86
CA ALA A 153 12.46 -12.44 -1.07
C ALA A 153 12.99 -11.58 0.10
N LYS A 154 13.21 -10.28 -0.11
CA LYS A 154 13.62 -9.35 0.96
C LYS A 154 12.48 -9.13 1.96
N ALA A 155 11.25 -9.05 1.44
CA ALA A 155 10.05 -8.90 2.25
C ALA A 155 9.85 -10.08 3.21
N GLU A 156 10.04 -11.32 2.73
CA GLU A 156 9.95 -12.50 3.58
C GLU A 156 11.05 -12.57 4.63
N VAL A 157 12.27 -12.11 4.32
CA VAL A 157 13.34 -12.00 5.33
C VAL A 157 12.93 -11.01 6.41
N LEU A 158 12.52 -9.80 6.03
CA LEU A 158 12.08 -8.78 6.99
C LEU A 158 10.86 -9.23 7.80
N ALA A 159 9.88 -9.88 7.17
CA ALA A 159 8.71 -10.41 7.85
C ALA A 159 9.09 -11.46 8.90
N LYS A 160 10.02 -12.37 8.61
CA LYS A 160 10.52 -13.35 9.60
C LYS A 160 11.26 -12.70 10.76
N GLU A 161 12.04 -11.66 10.50
CA GLU A 161 12.71 -10.91 11.57
C GLU A 161 11.73 -10.20 12.49
N LEU A 162 10.67 -9.61 11.92
CA LEU A 162 9.61 -8.95 12.68
C LEU A 162 8.76 -9.96 13.45
N ASP A 163 8.39 -11.09 12.84
CA ASP A 163 7.67 -12.20 13.48
C ASP A 163 8.40 -12.69 14.73
N ALA A 164 9.71 -12.91 14.62
CA ALA A 164 10.54 -13.32 15.75
C ALA A 164 10.55 -12.28 16.89
N LYS A 165 10.64 -10.98 16.55
CA LYS A 165 10.64 -9.88 17.53
C LYS A 165 9.27 -9.72 18.21
N LEU A 166 8.19 -9.77 17.44
CA LEU A 166 6.82 -9.66 17.94
C LEU A 166 6.48 -10.86 18.83
N THR A 167 6.79 -12.08 18.39
CA THR A 167 6.64 -13.30 19.19
C THR A 167 7.43 -13.23 20.50
N ALA A 168 8.66 -12.69 20.47
CA ALA A 168 9.45 -12.52 21.68
C ALA A 168 8.82 -11.51 22.64
N ALA A 169 8.29 -10.40 22.14
CA ALA A 169 7.58 -9.41 22.95
C ALA A 169 6.29 -9.98 23.57
N GLU A 170 5.49 -10.71 22.80
CA GLU A 170 4.26 -11.36 23.29
C GLU A 170 4.55 -12.43 24.36
N LYS A 171 5.64 -13.18 24.21
CA LYS A 171 6.07 -14.13 25.25
C LYS A 171 6.40 -13.47 26.59
N GLN A 172 6.91 -12.24 26.56
CA GLN A 172 7.20 -11.49 27.80
C GLN A 172 5.92 -11.08 28.53
N THR A 173 4.80 -10.93 27.81
CA THR A 173 3.53 -10.48 28.37
C THR A 173 2.56 -11.64 28.65
N ALA A 174 2.84 -12.84 28.13
CA ALA A 174 1.98 -14.02 28.25
C ALA A 174 1.71 -14.46 29.72
N SER A 175 2.64 -14.23 30.64
CA SER A 175 2.48 -14.60 32.05
C SER A 175 1.70 -13.58 32.89
N ILE A 176 1.29 -12.45 32.31
CA ILE A 176 0.54 -11.41 33.02
C ILE A 176 -0.90 -11.93 33.28
N LYS A 177 -1.18 -12.29 34.53
CA LYS A 177 -2.50 -12.76 34.96
C LYS A 177 -3.51 -11.62 35.13
N GLU A 178 -3.05 -10.50 35.68
CA GLU A 178 -3.86 -9.30 35.90
C GLU A 178 -3.47 -8.24 34.87
N ARG A 179 -4.21 -8.20 33.76
CA ARG A 179 -3.95 -7.24 32.69
C ARG A 179 -4.45 -5.86 33.08
N LYS A 180 -3.61 -4.85 32.87
CA LYS A 180 -3.96 -3.45 33.14
C LYS A 180 -4.92 -2.91 32.08
N ARG A 181 -5.93 -2.16 32.52
CA ARG A 181 -6.83 -1.39 31.69
C ARG A 181 -6.16 -0.09 31.29
N ILE A 182 -5.94 0.11 29.99
CA ILE A 182 -5.22 1.25 29.45
C ILE A 182 -6.17 2.16 28.69
N LEU A 183 -6.28 3.41 29.13
CA LEU A 183 -6.92 4.47 28.35
C LEU A 183 -5.85 5.15 27.50
N PHE A 184 -5.91 4.95 26.18
CA PHE A 184 -5.06 5.69 25.25
C PHE A 184 -5.74 7.00 24.83
N VAL A 185 -5.06 8.12 25.09
CA VAL A 185 -5.51 9.47 24.78
C VAL A 185 -4.71 9.99 23.60
N LEU A 186 -5.36 10.08 22.43
CA LEU A 186 -4.71 10.59 21.22
C LEU A 186 -4.51 12.11 21.29
N SER A 187 -5.47 12.84 21.85
CA SER A 187 -5.37 14.28 22.03
C SER A 187 -6.34 14.80 23.08
N ILE A 188 -6.06 16.01 23.56
CA ILE A 188 -6.92 16.77 24.45
C ILE A 188 -7.17 18.12 23.79
N GLN A 189 -8.42 18.42 23.44
CA GLN A 189 -8.80 19.70 22.85
C GLN A 189 -9.99 20.30 23.59
N GLY A 190 -9.82 21.52 24.11
CA GLY A 190 -10.86 22.20 24.88
C GLY A 190 -11.36 21.40 26.08
N GLY A 191 -10.47 20.66 26.75
CA GLY A 191 -10.80 19.78 27.88
C GLY A 191 -11.41 18.43 27.48
N LYS A 192 -11.70 18.19 26.19
CA LYS A 192 -12.27 16.93 25.72
C LYS A 192 -11.17 15.96 25.30
N ILE A 193 -11.22 14.75 25.86
CA ILE A 193 -10.30 13.66 25.57
C ILE A 193 -10.77 12.91 24.33
N LEU A 194 -9.92 12.83 23.31
CA LEU A 194 -10.09 11.95 22.16
C LEU A 194 -9.39 10.63 22.46
N ALA A 195 -10.16 9.57 22.73
CA ALA A 195 -9.64 8.27 23.14
C ALA A 195 -9.73 7.23 22.02
N ALA A 196 -8.85 6.23 22.09
CA ALA A 196 -8.85 5.10 21.17
C ALA A 196 -9.81 3.99 21.61
N GLY A 197 -10.81 3.68 20.79
CA GLY A 197 -11.62 2.47 20.93
C GLY A 197 -11.01 1.27 20.20
N SER A 198 -11.83 0.25 19.97
CA SER A 198 -11.47 -0.93 19.15
C SER A 198 -11.10 -0.55 17.71
N GLU A 199 -10.44 -1.44 16.97
CA GLU A 199 -10.05 -1.20 15.57
C GLU A 199 -9.19 0.08 15.42
N THR A 200 -8.23 0.25 16.33
CA THR A 200 -7.23 1.32 16.26
C THR A 200 -5.82 0.77 16.48
N ALA A 201 -4.80 1.46 15.96
CA ALA A 201 -3.41 1.10 16.22
C ALA A 201 -3.07 1.09 17.71
N ALA A 202 -3.64 2.00 18.49
CA ALA A 202 -3.48 2.04 19.94
C ALA A 202 -4.09 0.81 20.62
N ASP A 203 -5.29 0.38 20.21
CA ASP A 203 -5.91 -0.84 20.72
C ASP A 203 -5.08 -2.10 20.39
N GLY A 204 -4.59 -2.22 19.16
CA GLY A 204 -3.69 -3.29 18.76
C GLY A 204 -2.41 -3.33 19.60
N MET A 205 -1.76 -2.17 19.78
CA MET A 205 -0.56 -2.03 20.61
C MET A 205 -0.84 -2.40 22.08
N VAL A 206 -1.94 -1.93 22.67
CA VAL A 206 -2.33 -2.25 24.04
C VAL A 206 -2.49 -3.76 24.21
N LYS A 207 -3.13 -4.45 23.26
CA LYS A 207 -3.33 -5.90 23.30
C LYS A 207 -2.01 -6.67 23.18
N LEU A 208 -1.14 -6.27 22.25
CA LEU A 208 0.20 -6.87 22.07
C LEU A 208 1.08 -6.68 23.31
N ALA A 209 0.96 -5.54 23.98
CA ALA A 209 1.65 -5.25 25.23
C ALA A 209 1.08 -6.00 26.46
N GLY A 210 0.07 -6.85 26.29
CA GLY A 210 -0.56 -7.61 27.38
C GLY A 210 -1.54 -6.79 28.21
N GLY A 211 -1.92 -5.61 27.75
CA GLY A 211 -2.98 -4.80 28.35
C GLY A 211 -4.37 -5.18 27.86
N VAL A 212 -5.36 -4.44 28.35
CA VAL A 212 -6.74 -4.40 27.86
C VAL A 212 -7.11 -2.95 27.61
N ASN A 213 -7.75 -2.64 26.50
CA ASN A 213 -8.23 -1.28 26.26
C ASN A 213 -9.33 -0.95 27.27
N ALA A 214 -9.18 0.16 28.00
CA ALA A 214 -10.17 0.62 28.97
C ALA A 214 -11.47 1.10 28.29
N VAL A 215 -11.40 1.46 27.01
CA VAL A 215 -12.52 1.93 26.20
C VAL A 215 -13.26 0.73 25.59
N GLU A 216 -14.55 0.66 25.87
CA GLU A 216 -15.47 -0.37 25.37
C GLU A 216 -16.64 0.29 24.63
N GLY A 217 -17.31 -0.45 23.74
CA GLY A 217 -18.56 -0.01 23.10
C GLY A 217 -18.43 0.88 21.85
N PHE A 218 -17.21 1.18 21.38
CA PHE A 218 -17.02 1.77 20.06
C PHE A 218 -15.70 1.39 19.37
N SER A 219 -15.69 1.55 18.05
CA SER A 219 -14.51 1.47 17.20
C SER A 219 -14.00 2.86 16.79
N GLY A 220 -12.72 2.93 16.43
CA GLY A 220 -12.05 4.16 16.03
C GLY A 220 -11.77 5.12 17.19
N TYR A 221 -11.46 6.37 16.86
CA TYR A 221 -11.22 7.42 17.84
C TYR A 221 -12.48 8.25 18.07
N LYS A 222 -12.87 8.45 19.33
CA LYS A 222 -14.02 9.27 19.71
C LYS A 222 -13.74 10.13 20.93
N GLN A 223 -14.42 11.27 21.00
CA GLN A 223 -14.41 12.08 22.20
C GLN A 223 -15.15 11.36 23.32
N MET A 224 -14.57 11.33 24.51
CA MET A 224 -15.19 10.76 25.70
C MET A 224 -15.67 11.87 26.64
N SER A 225 -16.80 11.61 27.33
CA SER A 225 -17.23 12.44 28.46
C SER A 225 -16.50 12.01 29.74
N ASP A 226 -16.53 12.88 30.75
CA ASP A 226 -15.91 12.62 32.05
C ASP A 226 -16.53 11.38 32.72
N GLU A 227 -17.85 11.20 32.62
CA GLU A 227 -18.55 10.03 33.16
C GLU A 227 -18.12 8.74 32.45
N ALA A 228 -17.91 8.79 31.12
CA ALA A 228 -17.43 7.65 30.36
C ALA A 228 -16.00 7.26 30.76
N ILE A 229 -15.13 8.24 31.05
CA ILE A 229 -13.76 8.02 31.53
C ILE A 229 -13.75 7.41 32.93
N ILE A 230 -14.56 7.94 33.85
CA ILE A 230 -14.70 7.39 35.21
C ILE A 230 -15.23 5.94 35.14
N THR A 231 -16.21 5.68 34.29
CA THR A 231 -16.78 4.34 34.08
C THR A 231 -15.77 3.38 33.46
N ALA A 232 -14.93 3.85 32.54
CA ALA A 232 -13.87 3.04 31.93
C ALA A 232 -12.85 2.50 32.94
N ARG A 233 -12.71 3.14 34.11
CA ARG A 233 -11.81 2.76 35.22
C ARG A 233 -10.43 2.30 34.71
N PRO A 234 -9.67 3.16 34.00
CA PRO A 234 -8.34 2.81 33.55
C PRO A 234 -7.38 2.68 34.73
N ASP A 235 -6.51 1.68 34.69
CA ASP A 235 -5.37 1.57 35.58
C ASP A 235 -4.22 2.48 35.12
N VAL A 236 -4.13 2.73 33.81
CA VAL A 236 -3.06 3.49 33.17
C VAL A 236 -3.66 4.43 32.13
N ILE A 237 -3.16 5.66 32.08
CA ILE A 237 -3.41 6.61 30.98
C ILE A 237 -2.12 6.68 30.14
N LEU A 238 -2.26 6.44 28.84
CA LEU A 238 -1.17 6.49 27.87
C LEU A 238 -1.45 7.61 26.87
N MET A 239 -0.44 8.44 26.56
CA MET A 239 -0.53 9.62 25.69
C MET A 239 0.55 9.62 24.63
#